data_AF-A0A4R5CI42-F1
#
_entry.id   AF-A0A4R5CI42-F1
#
_cell.length_a   1.000
_cell.length_b   1.000
_cell.length_c   1.000
_cell.angle_alpha   90.00
_cell.angle_beta   90.00
_cell.angle_gamma   90.00
#
_symmetry.space_group_name_H-M   'P 1'
#
loop_
_entity.id
_entity.type
_entity.pdbx_description
1 polymer ?
#
loop_
_entity_poly.entity_id
_entity_poly.type
_entity_poly.pdbx_seq_one_letter_code
_entity_poly.pdbx_strand_id
1 'polypeptide(L)'
;MCRLFTIASFFFLFGLFAQVNTVQTVYFEFDKYSLKDSQIKALISLVNSIQLSQFEAIQLYGYCDDRGSDYYNDKLSINRVATVQKILLSNGITQNKIFICDGRGRVIIDKDTVKNLEKTRDKNRRVELIFIKNTTYTTFPVNPKVGDLIVLNQITFDMGSSILSFKAKKELDKIFEILKNHKTLRFEIKGHVCCTSNKFTDAIDEETQNRNLSVNRAKNVFNYFRSKGISPYRMTYKGYGNRFPLGKGDEFDRRVEFMITKL
;
A
#
# COMPACT_ATOMS: atom_id res chain seq x y z
N MET A 1 47.70 -1.56 45.48
CA MET A 1 47.01 -2.68 44.78
C MET A 1 45.80 -2.12 44.06
N CYS A 2 45.88 -2.01 42.74
CA CYS A 2 44.89 -1.36 41.87
C CYS A 2 43.77 -2.34 41.50
N ARG A 3 42.50 -1.99 41.73
CA ARG A 3 41.35 -2.78 41.26
C ARG A 3 40.95 -2.29 39.87
N LEU A 4 41.09 -3.14 38.85
CA LEU A 4 40.54 -2.92 37.51
C LEU A 4 39.02 -3.13 37.52
N PHE A 5 38.27 -2.14 37.05
CA PHE A 5 36.86 -2.28 36.67
C PHE A 5 36.79 -2.62 35.18
N THR A 6 36.30 -3.81 34.84
CA THR A 6 36.00 -4.22 33.46
C THR A 6 34.62 -3.70 33.08
N ILE A 7 34.55 -2.73 32.17
CA ILE A 7 33.30 -2.23 31.59
C ILE A 7 32.91 -3.16 30.43
N ALA A 8 31.84 -3.93 30.62
CA ALA A 8 31.26 -4.74 29.55
C ALA A 8 30.43 -3.82 28.62
N SER A 9 30.98 -3.49 27.46
CA SER A 9 30.27 -2.75 26.42
C SER A 9 29.27 -3.67 25.72
N PHE A 10 27.98 -3.52 26.04
CA PHE A 10 26.89 -4.23 25.38
C PHE A 10 26.67 -3.62 23.98
N PHE A 11 27.30 -4.19 22.95
CA PHE A 11 26.99 -3.85 21.56
C PHE A 11 25.61 -4.43 21.21
N PHE A 12 24.58 -3.58 21.28
CA PHE A 12 23.26 -3.90 20.76
C PHE A 12 23.33 -3.85 19.22
N LEU A 13 23.52 -5.01 18.60
CA LEU A 13 23.38 -5.20 17.16
C LEU A 13 21.92 -4.94 16.78
N PHE A 14 21.61 -3.70 16.41
CA PHE A 14 20.38 -3.37 15.71
C PHE A 14 20.46 -3.99 14.31
N GLY A 15 19.88 -5.18 14.16
CA GLY A 15 19.63 -5.78 12.86
C GLY A 15 18.70 -4.87 12.04
N LEU A 16 19.26 -4.20 11.04
CA LEU A 16 18.48 -3.51 10.01
C LEU A 16 17.77 -4.59 9.16
N PHE A 17 16.52 -4.88 9.48
CA PHE A 17 15.67 -5.67 8.59
C PHE A 17 15.30 -4.80 7.37
N ALA A 18 16.08 -4.91 6.29
CA ALA A 18 15.68 -4.40 4.99
C ALA A 18 14.45 -5.18 4.51
N GLN A 19 13.30 -4.51 4.40
CA GLN A 19 12.09 -5.14 3.86
C GLN A 19 12.19 -5.27 2.35
N VAL A 20 12.08 -6.50 1.87
CA VAL A 20 12.14 -6.84 0.44
C VAL A 20 10.72 -6.87 -0.13
N ASN A 21 10.44 -5.95 -1.06
CA ASN A 21 9.32 -6.07 -1.99
C ASN A 21 9.60 -7.22 -2.95
N THR A 22 8.63 -8.10 -3.18
CA THR A 22 8.80 -9.17 -4.17
C THR A 22 8.38 -8.63 -5.53
N VAL A 23 9.32 -8.61 -6.47
CA VAL A 23 9.05 -8.29 -7.88
C VAL A 23 8.90 -9.59 -8.65
N GLN A 24 7.78 -9.73 -9.35
CA GLN A 24 7.51 -10.84 -10.25
C GLN A 24 7.27 -10.29 -11.65
N THR A 25 7.65 -11.06 -12.68
CA THR A 25 7.59 -10.58 -14.06
C THR A 25 6.82 -11.54 -14.93
N VAL A 26 5.92 -10.99 -15.73
CA VAL A 26 5.18 -11.70 -16.77
C VAL A 26 5.64 -11.19 -18.13
N TYR A 27 5.99 -12.10 -19.05
CA TYR A 27 6.55 -11.75 -20.35
C TYR A 27 5.55 -11.89 -21.49
N PHE A 28 5.72 -11.04 -22.50
CA PHE A 28 4.88 -10.98 -23.69
C PHE A 28 5.70 -11.22 -24.96
N GLU A 29 5.04 -11.79 -25.97
CA GLU A 29 5.62 -11.86 -27.30
C GLU A 29 5.67 -10.48 -27.95
N PHE A 30 6.44 -10.39 -29.04
CA PHE A 30 6.49 -9.20 -29.86
C PHE A 30 5.07 -8.81 -30.30
N ASP A 31 4.78 -7.52 -30.17
CA ASP A 31 3.52 -6.90 -30.60
C ASP A 31 2.24 -7.42 -29.94
N LYS A 32 2.35 -8.24 -28.87
CA LYS A 32 1.19 -8.83 -28.20
C LYS A 32 0.99 -8.27 -26.80
N TYR A 33 -0.28 -8.17 -26.43
CA TYR A 33 -0.73 -8.01 -25.05
C TYR A 33 -1.53 -9.23 -24.55
N SER A 34 -1.76 -10.25 -25.39
CA SER A 34 -2.20 -11.55 -24.93
C SER A 34 -1.03 -12.34 -24.34
N LEU A 35 -1.31 -13.15 -23.32
CA LEU A 35 -0.31 -14.01 -22.68
C LEU A 35 -0.36 -15.41 -23.27
N LYS A 36 0.82 -16.04 -23.35
CA LYS A 36 0.92 -17.48 -23.59
C LYS A 36 0.32 -18.25 -22.42
N ASP A 37 -0.24 -19.42 -22.70
CA ASP A 37 -0.78 -20.31 -21.66
C ASP A 37 0.24 -20.65 -20.57
N SER A 38 1.52 -20.81 -20.93
CA SER A 38 2.58 -21.04 -19.95
C SER A 38 2.76 -19.87 -18.98
N GLN A 39 2.66 -18.62 -19.47
CA GLN A 39 2.72 -17.42 -18.64
C GLN A 39 1.46 -17.26 -17.78
N ILE A 40 0.28 -17.58 -18.33
CA ILE A 40 -0.98 -17.58 -17.58
C ILE A 40 -0.92 -18.58 -16.42
N LYS A 41 -0.51 -19.83 -16.69
CA LYS A 41 -0.35 -20.86 -15.66
C LYS A 41 0.66 -20.46 -14.58
N ALA A 42 1.79 -19.88 -14.96
CA ALA A 42 2.80 -19.40 -14.01
C ALA A 42 2.25 -18.27 -13.12
N LEU A 43 1.54 -17.30 -13.72
CA LEU A 43 0.92 -16.20 -12.98
C LEU A 43 -0.15 -16.71 -12.01
N ILE A 44 -1.01 -17.62 -12.43
CA ILE A 44 -2.05 -18.22 -11.57
C ILE A 44 -1.40 -19.02 -10.43
N SER A 45 -0.39 -19.83 -10.73
CA SER A 45 0.35 -20.60 -9.71
C SER A 45 0.98 -19.68 -8.67
N LEU A 46 1.57 -18.56 -9.11
CA LEU A 46 2.09 -17.52 -8.22
C LEU A 46 0.99 -16.94 -7.32
N VAL A 47 -0.13 -16.50 -7.89
CA VAL A 47 -1.25 -15.93 -7.13
C VAL A 47 -1.76 -16.90 -6.08
N ASN A 48 -1.89 -18.18 -6.43
CA ASN A 48 -2.35 -19.22 -5.51
C ASN A 48 -1.32 -19.56 -4.41
N SER A 49 -0.02 -19.40 -4.69
CA SER A 49 1.05 -19.63 -3.71
C SER A 49 1.21 -18.50 -2.70
N ILE A 50 0.70 -17.32 -3.02
CA ILE A 50 0.87 -16.11 -2.22
C ILE A 50 -0.22 -16.01 -1.16
N GLN A 51 0.18 -15.80 0.10
CA GLN A 51 -0.77 -15.47 1.16
C GLN A 51 -1.16 -13.98 1.05
N LEU A 52 -2.33 -13.70 0.45
CA LEU A 52 -2.81 -12.33 0.17
C LEU A 52 -2.91 -11.42 1.40
N SER A 53 -3.02 -11.99 2.60
CA SER A 53 -3.01 -11.24 3.87
C SER A 53 -1.64 -10.64 4.21
N GLN A 54 -0.55 -11.12 3.59
CA GLN A 54 0.81 -10.60 3.82
C GLN A 54 1.12 -9.36 2.98
N PHE A 55 0.27 -9.05 1.99
CA PHE A 55 0.51 -7.99 1.03
C PHE A 55 -0.56 -6.93 1.12
N GLU A 56 -0.14 -5.67 1.14
CA GLU A 56 -1.02 -4.51 1.18
C GLU A 56 -1.62 -4.26 -0.19
N ALA A 57 -0.75 -4.22 -1.19
CA ALA A 57 -1.05 -3.81 -2.53
C ALA A 57 -0.20 -4.57 -3.54
N ILE A 58 -0.70 -4.59 -4.76
CA ILE A 58 -0.03 -5.05 -5.97
C ILE A 58 0.05 -3.84 -6.89
N GLN A 59 1.24 -3.56 -7.38
CA GLN A 59 1.49 -2.54 -8.39
C GLN A 59 1.88 -3.23 -9.70
N LEU A 60 1.33 -2.76 -10.81
CA LEU A 60 1.54 -3.30 -12.14
C LEU A 60 2.19 -2.23 -13.02
N TYR A 61 3.36 -2.56 -13.58
CA TYR A 61 4.08 -1.70 -14.51
C TYR A 61 4.32 -2.44 -15.82
N GLY A 62 3.72 -1.98 -16.91
CA GLY A 62 3.86 -2.58 -18.24
C GLY A 62 4.92 -1.88 -19.07
N TYR A 63 5.69 -2.65 -19.84
CA TYR A 63 6.77 -2.14 -20.66
C TYR A 63 6.71 -2.76 -22.07
N CYS A 64 7.29 -2.03 -23.02
CA CYS A 64 7.52 -2.48 -24.39
C CYS A 64 9.01 -2.44 -24.74
N ASP A 65 9.39 -3.14 -25.80
CA ASP A 65 10.74 -3.03 -26.34
C ASP A 65 10.95 -1.71 -27.11
N ASP A 66 12.16 -1.45 -27.60
CA ASP A 66 12.59 -0.17 -28.17
C ASP A 66 11.93 0.18 -29.52
N ARG A 67 11.13 -0.73 -30.11
CA ARG A 67 10.59 -0.60 -31.46
C ARG A 67 9.18 0.00 -31.49
N GLY A 68 8.82 0.64 -32.60
CA GLY A 68 7.52 1.29 -32.78
C GLY A 68 7.48 2.72 -32.25
N SER A 69 6.37 3.42 -32.49
CA SER A 69 6.20 4.80 -32.01
C SER A 69 5.93 4.84 -30.51
N ASP A 70 6.23 5.97 -29.86
CA ASP A 70 5.92 6.18 -28.44
C ASP A 70 4.42 5.99 -28.18
N TYR A 71 3.58 6.66 -28.97
CA TYR A 71 2.11 6.54 -28.89
C TYR A 71 1.61 5.08 -28.95
N TYR A 72 2.21 4.28 -29.84
CA TYR A 72 1.85 2.88 -29.97
C TYR A 72 2.26 2.08 -28.72
N ASN A 73 3.50 2.27 -28.26
CA ASN A 73 4.04 1.56 -27.11
C ASN A 73 3.35 1.94 -25.79
N ASP A 74 2.92 3.19 -25.65
CA ASP A 74 2.13 3.65 -24.52
C ASP A 74 0.83 2.85 -24.44
N LYS A 75 0.07 2.79 -25.54
CA LYS A 75 -1.15 1.96 -25.61
C LYS A 75 -0.89 0.48 -25.38
N LEU A 76 0.16 -0.08 -26.01
CA LEU A 76 0.48 -1.50 -25.88
C LEU A 76 0.84 -1.87 -24.44
N SER A 77 1.63 -1.04 -23.76
CA SER A 77 2.03 -1.25 -22.37
C SER A 77 0.82 -1.19 -21.41
N ILE A 78 -0.12 -0.25 -21.63
CA ILE A 78 -1.38 -0.17 -20.89
C ILE A 78 -2.23 -1.43 -21.08
N ASN A 79 -2.38 -1.90 -22.32
CA ASN A 79 -3.14 -3.12 -22.62
C ASN A 79 -2.52 -4.39 -21.99
N ARG A 80 -1.19 -4.45 -21.89
CA ARG A 80 -0.49 -5.53 -21.16
C ARG A 80 -0.82 -5.51 -19.67
N VAL A 81 -0.78 -4.34 -19.05
CA VAL A 81 -1.16 -4.16 -17.64
C VAL A 81 -2.61 -4.57 -17.41
N ALA A 82 -3.53 -4.10 -18.27
CA ALA A 82 -4.95 -4.44 -18.17
C ALA A 82 -5.18 -5.96 -18.30
N THR A 83 -4.41 -6.64 -19.15
CA THR A 83 -4.48 -8.10 -19.31
C THR A 83 -4.09 -8.82 -18.02
N VAL A 84 -2.96 -8.43 -17.42
CA VAL A 84 -2.51 -9.01 -16.13
C VAL A 84 -3.52 -8.68 -15.03
N GLN A 85 -3.97 -7.44 -14.93
CA GLN A 85 -4.99 -7.02 -13.96
C GLN A 85 -6.23 -7.89 -14.06
N LYS A 86 -6.77 -8.10 -15.27
CA LYS A 86 -7.95 -8.96 -15.48
C LYS A 86 -7.73 -10.37 -14.96
N ILE A 87 -6.57 -10.98 -15.24
CA ILE A 87 -6.24 -12.32 -14.75
C ILE A 87 -6.18 -12.35 -13.22
N LEU A 88 -5.53 -11.36 -12.58
CA LEU A 88 -5.48 -11.26 -11.13
C LEU A 88 -6.90 -11.19 -10.53
N LEU A 89 -7.76 -10.33 -11.07
CA LEU A 89 -9.14 -10.18 -10.63
C LEU A 89 -9.95 -11.46 -10.77
N SER A 90 -9.83 -12.14 -11.91
CA SER A 90 -10.50 -13.42 -12.15
C SER A 90 -10.00 -14.57 -11.26
N ASN A 91 -8.83 -14.42 -10.64
CA ASN A 91 -8.25 -15.40 -9.72
C ASN A 91 -8.30 -14.94 -8.25
N GLY A 92 -9.27 -14.10 -7.90
CA GLY A 92 -9.60 -13.79 -6.50
C GLY A 92 -8.82 -12.64 -5.87
N ILE A 93 -7.92 -11.98 -6.61
CA ILE A 93 -7.37 -10.69 -6.17
C ILE A 93 -8.48 -9.66 -6.25
N THR A 94 -8.80 -9.00 -5.16
CA THR A 94 -9.82 -7.96 -5.16
C THR A 94 -9.28 -6.65 -5.73
N GLN A 95 -10.12 -5.85 -6.41
CA GLN A 95 -9.69 -4.60 -7.06
C GLN A 95 -8.98 -3.63 -6.11
N ASN A 96 -9.37 -3.58 -4.84
CA ASN A 96 -8.71 -2.75 -3.83
C ASN A 96 -7.27 -3.18 -3.47
N LYS A 97 -6.85 -4.40 -3.84
CA LYS A 97 -5.46 -4.85 -3.72
C LYS A 97 -4.60 -4.42 -4.91
N ILE A 98 -5.19 -4.04 -6.05
CA ILE A 98 -4.44 -3.59 -7.22
C ILE A 98 -4.43 -2.06 -7.22
N PHE A 99 -3.32 -1.47 -6.76
CA PHE A 99 -3.26 -0.04 -6.46
C PHE A 99 -2.76 0.81 -7.63
N ILE A 100 -1.75 0.32 -8.35
CA ILE A 100 -1.17 1.01 -9.51
C ILE A 100 -1.26 0.10 -10.73
N CYS A 101 -1.76 0.67 -11.83
CA CYS A 101 -1.75 0.07 -13.16
C CYS A 101 -1.18 1.11 -14.12
N ASP A 102 0.10 0.99 -14.47
CA ASP A 102 0.82 2.02 -15.23
C ASP A 102 1.54 1.42 -16.46
N GLY A 103 1.20 1.91 -17.64
CA GLY A 103 1.88 1.57 -18.89
C GLY A 103 3.04 2.52 -19.13
N ARG A 104 4.27 2.00 -19.03
CA ARG A 104 5.51 2.77 -19.10
C ARG A 104 6.03 2.98 -20.52
N GLY A 105 5.31 2.53 -21.54
CA GLY A 105 5.74 2.66 -22.93
C GLY A 105 6.99 1.82 -23.24
N ARG A 106 7.79 2.28 -24.20
CA ARG A 106 9.00 1.57 -24.63
C ARG A 106 10.19 1.82 -23.71
N VAL A 107 11.01 0.79 -23.54
CA VAL A 107 12.30 0.89 -22.87
C VAL A 107 13.38 1.17 -23.93
N ILE A 108 14.02 2.33 -23.84
CA ILE A 108 15.13 2.70 -24.73
C ILE A 108 16.32 1.79 -24.46
N ILE A 109 16.91 1.24 -25.52
CA ILE A 109 18.10 0.40 -25.47
C ILE A 109 19.21 1.13 -26.22
N ASP A 110 20.35 1.28 -25.56
CA ASP A 110 21.58 1.62 -26.23
C ASP A 110 22.12 0.37 -26.95
N LYS A 111 22.13 0.43 -28.28
CA LYS A 111 22.46 -0.72 -29.14
C LYS A 111 23.96 -1.02 -29.15
N ASP A 112 24.79 -0.05 -28.79
CA ASP A 112 26.25 -0.18 -28.83
C ASP A 112 26.78 -0.92 -27.59
N THR A 113 26.04 -0.86 -26.48
CA THR A 113 26.42 -1.50 -25.21
C THR A 113 25.73 -2.84 -24.95
N VAL A 114 24.68 -3.17 -25.71
CA VAL A 114 23.88 -4.37 -25.47
C VAL A 114 24.52 -5.62 -26.10
N LYS A 115 24.88 -6.62 -25.27
CA LYS A 115 25.49 -7.87 -25.74
C LYS A 115 24.58 -8.70 -26.66
N ASN A 116 23.28 -8.70 -26.40
CA ASN A 116 22.29 -9.41 -27.21
C ASN A 116 21.00 -8.59 -27.25
N LEU A 117 20.77 -7.93 -28.38
CA LEU A 117 19.66 -7.02 -28.57
C LEU A 117 18.30 -7.72 -28.43
N GLU A 118 18.10 -8.86 -29.11
CA GLU A 118 16.81 -9.53 -29.09
C GLU A 118 16.46 -10.08 -27.70
N LYS A 119 17.43 -10.68 -27.00
CA LYS A 119 17.22 -11.14 -25.62
C LYS A 119 16.86 -9.98 -24.68
N THR A 120 17.41 -8.79 -24.90
CA THR A 120 17.06 -7.59 -24.12
C THR A 120 15.64 -7.11 -24.45
N ARG A 121 15.25 -7.15 -25.74
CA ARG A 121 13.88 -6.86 -26.15
C ARG A 121 12.88 -7.81 -25.53
N ASP A 122 13.18 -9.12 -25.52
CA ASP A 122 12.35 -10.13 -24.86
C ASP A 122 12.10 -9.79 -23.39
N LYS A 123 13.16 -9.35 -22.68
CA LYS A 123 13.04 -8.91 -21.29
C LYS A 123 12.27 -7.60 -21.13
N ASN A 124 12.26 -6.73 -22.13
CA ASN A 124 11.56 -5.45 -22.10
C ASN A 124 10.06 -5.57 -22.40
N ARG A 125 9.64 -6.65 -23.08
CA ARG A 125 8.22 -6.96 -23.28
C ARG A 125 7.65 -7.66 -22.06
N ARG A 126 7.35 -6.87 -21.01
CA ARG A 126 6.95 -7.43 -19.72
C ARG A 126 5.92 -6.59 -18.98
N VAL A 127 5.30 -7.21 -17.99
CA VAL A 127 4.64 -6.52 -16.86
C VAL A 127 5.33 -6.95 -15.59
N GLU A 128 5.76 -5.98 -14.81
CA GLU A 128 6.27 -6.18 -13.45
C GLU A 128 5.11 -6.09 -12.45
N LEU A 129 4.99 -7.10 -11.61
CA LEU A 129 4.09 -7.17 -10.47
C LEU A 129 4.91 -6.95 -9.22
N ILE A 130 4.69 -5.83 -8.55
CA ILE A 130 5.37 -5.53 -7.28
C ILE A 130 4.37 -5.78 -6.16
N PHE A 131 4.65 -6.81 -5.36
CA PHE A 131 3.89 -7.12 -4.17
C PHE A 131 4.43 -6.30 -3.00
N ILE A 132 3.66 -5.31 -2.58
CA ILE A 132 3.98 -4.47 -1.43
C ILE A 132 3.53 -5.23 -0.20
N LYS A 133 4.49 -5.65 0.64
CA LYS A 133 4.17 -6.32 1.90
C LYS A 133 3.44 -5.33 2.82
N ASN A 134 2.49 -5.85 3.61
CA ASN A 134 1.92 -5.10 4.72
C ASN A 134 3.04 -4.74 5.68
N THR A 135 3.55 -3.50 5.59
CA THR A 135 4.41 -2.96 6.63
C THR A 135 3.53 -2.22 7.60
N THR A 136 3.07 -2.93 8.60
CA THR A 136 2.31 -2.32 9.69
C THR A 136 3.27 -1.54 10.57
N TYR A 137 3.30 -0.22 10.40
CA TYR A 137 3.98 0.64 11.37
C TYR A 137 3.03 0.98 12.51
N THR A 138 3.49 0.90 13.76
CA THR A 138 2.73 1.38 14.93
C THR A 138 2.89 2.88 15.18
N THR A 139 3.84 3.50 14.48
CA THR A 139 4.20 4.93 14.52
C THR A 139 4.55 5.39 13.11
N PHE A 140 4.56 6.70 12.86
CA PHE A 140 4.87 7.20 11.53
C PHE A 140 6.36 6.97 11.18
N PRO A 141 6.72 6.33 10.05
CA PRO A 141 8.10 6.03 9.71
C PRO A 141 8.87 7.30 9.29
N VAL A 142 10.19 7.30 9.52
CA VAL A 142 11.07 8.44 9.15
C VAL A 142 11.10 8.68 7.64
N ASN A 143 11.10 7.60 6.85
CA ASN A 143 11.12 7.63 5.38
C ASN A 143 9.91 6.87 4.84
N PRO A 144 8.71 7.48 4.83
CA PRO A 144 7.50 6.83 4.34
C PRO A 144 7.63 6.51 2.85
N LYS A 145 7.05 5.39 2.42
CA LYS A 145 6.96 4.93 1.04
C LYS A 145 5.50 4.86 0.61
N VAL A 146 5.26 5.00 -0.69
CA VAL A 146 3.91 4.78 -1.25
C VAL A 146 3.50 3.33 -0.98
N GLY A 147 2.32 3.17 -0.39
CA GLY A 147 1.78 1.89 0.04
C GLY A 147 2.19 1.48 1.46
N ASP A 148 2.76 2.37 2.27
CA ASP A 148 2.93 2.09 3.71
C ASP A 148 1.58 2.26 4.46
N LEU A 149 1.21 1.26 5.27
CA LEU A 149 0.08 1.32 6.20
C LEU A 149 0.54 1.56 7.64
N ILE A 150 0.20 2.74 8.14
CA ILE A 150 0.54 3.18 9.49
C ILE A 150 -0.68 2.95 10.38
N VAL A 151 -0.61 1.94 11.24
CA VAL A 151 -1.64 1.58 12.21
C VAL A 151 -1.36 2.28 13.52
N LEU A 152 -2.20 3.26 13.85
CA LEU A 152 -1.95 4.14 14.97
C LEU A 152 -2.59 3.56 16.23
N ASN A 153 -1.89 2.64 16.89
CA ASN A 153 -2.37 1.96 18.10
C ASN A 153 -2.78 2.91 19.24
N GLN A 154 -2.32 4.16 19.20
CA GLN A 154 -2.59 5.16 20.23
C GLN A 154 -3.74 6.13 19.86
N ILE A 155 -4.31 6.01 18.66
CA ILE A 155 -5.47 6.78 18.19
C ILE A 155 -6.65 5.81 18.13
N THR A 156 -7.10 5.42 19.33
CA THR A 156 -8.28 4.57 19.52
C THR A 156 -9.51 5.43 19.82
N PHE A 157 -10.67 4.84 19.59
CA PHE A 157 -11.97 5.43 19.89
C PHE A 157 -12.70 4.63 20.96
N ASP A 158 -13.53 5.32 21.73
CA ASP A 158 -14.48 4.68 22.62
C ASP A 158 -15.50 3.88 21.80
N MET A 159 -16.16 2.92 22.45
CA MET A 159 -17.21 2.13 21.81
C MET A 159 -18.31 3.05 21.28
N GLY A 160 -18.81 2.80 20.07
CA GLY A 160 -19.87 3.60 19.44
C GLY A 160 -19.49 5.02 19.01
N SER A 161 -18.40 5.59 19.55
CA SER A 161 -18.04 6.99 19.34
C SER A 161 -17.06 7.20 18.18
N SER A 162 -17.27 8.30 17.45
CA SER A 162 -16.35 8.86 16.46
C SER A 162 -15.51 10.03 17.00
N ILE A 163 -15.73 10.44 18.26
CA ILE A 163 -15.09 11.61 18.86
C ILE A 163 -13.63 11.31 19.19
N LEU A 164 -12.76 12.26 18.85
CA LEU A 164 -11.33 12.18 19.20
C LEU A 164 -11.12 12.58 20.66
N SER A 165 -10.66 11.61 21.46
CA SER A 165 -10.23 11.84 22.84
C SER A 165 -9.03 12.78 22.90
N PHE A 166 -8.77 13.37 24.07
CA PHE A 166 -7.61 14.23 24.28
C PHE A 166 -6.28 13.50 24.03
N LYS A 167 -6.18 12.22 24.41
CA LYS A 167 -5.02 11.37 24.13
C LYS A 167 -4.83 11.17 22.63
N ALA A 168 -5.90 10.85 21.90
CA ALA A 168 -5.87 10.71 20.45
C ALA A 168 -5.39 12.00 19.76
N LYS A 169 -5.90 13.17 20.20
CA LYS A 169 -5.45 14.47 19.69
C LYS A 169 -3.95 14.71 19.91
N LYS A 170 -3.41 14.39 21.10
CA LYS A 170 -1.96 14.49 21.37
C LYS A 170 -1.12 13.63 20.45
N GLU A 171 -1.59 12.44 20.08
CA GLU A 171 -0.87 11.59 19.13
C GLU A 171 -0.97 12.12 17.70
N LEU A 172 -2.14 12.63 17.31
CA LEU A 172 -2.31 13.31 16.03
C LEU A 172 -1.42 14.57 15.92
N ASP A 173 -1.21 15.30 17.01
CA ASP A 173 -0.28 16.44 17.06
C ASP A 173 1.16 16.03 16.72
N LYS A 174 1.63 14.87 17.21
CA LYS A 174 2.96 14.35 16.86
C LYS A 174 3.06 14.02 15.37
N ILE A 175 2.01 13.43 14.80
CA ILE A 175 1.98 13.09 13.38
C ILE A 175 1.90 14.35 12.52
N PHE A 176 1.19 15.37 12.97
CA PHE A 176 1.12 16.66 12.29
C PHE A 176 2.51 17.28 12.11
N GLU A 177 3.38 17.23 13.13
CA GLU A 177 4.76 17.73 13.02
C GLU A 177 5.57 16.96 11.96
N ILE A 178 5.32 15.65 11.79
CA ILE A 178 5.94 14.85 10.73
C ILE A 178 5.38 15.26 9.36
N LEU A 179 4.06 15.39 9.22
CA LEU A 179 3.40 15.77 7.97
C LEU A 179 3.75 17.19 7.49
N LYS A 180 4.16 18.08 8.38
CA LYS A 180 4.72 19.41 8.05
C LYS A 180 6.04 19.31 7.29
N ASN A 181 6.88 18.34 7.65
CA ASN A 181 8.18 18.13 7.01
C ASN A 181 8.06 17.39 5.67
N HIS A 182 7.00 16.60 5.46
CA HIS A 182 6.71 15.91 4.21
C HIS A 182 5.64 16.62 3.38
N LYS A 183 5.92 17.82 2.84
CA LYS A 183 4.91 18.71 2.22
C LYS A 183 4.15 18.13 1.02
N THR A 184 4.75 17.21 0.26
CA THR A 184 4.17 16.60 -0.95
C THR A 184 3.40 15.30 -0.66
N LEU A 185 3.64 14.70 0.50
CA LEU A 185 3.06 13.43 0.90
C LEU A 185 1.54 13.52 0.94
N ARG A 186 0.88 12.56 0.26
CA ARG A 186 -0.56 12.34 0.28
C ARG A 186 -0.88 10.99 0.89
N PHE A 187 -2.01 10.92 1.60
CA PHE A 187 -2.40 9.72 2.33
C PHE A 187 -3.93 9.59 2.43
N GLU A 188 -4.39 8.35 2.57
CA GLU A 188 -5.77 8.01 2.87
C GLU A 188 -5.91 7.63 4.34
N ILE A 189 -6.90 8.22 5.01
CA ILE A 189 -7.29 7.88 6.38
C ILE A 189 -8.36 6.79 6.32
N LYS A 190 -8.02 5.61 6.85
CA LYS A 190 -8.90 4.45 6.89
C LYS A 190 -9.49 4.32 8.29
N GLY A 191 -10.80 4.44 8.42
CA GLY A 191 -11.49 4.22 9.70
C GLY A 191 -12.03 2.81 9.80
N HIS A 192 -11.91 2.21 10.99
CA HIS A 192 -12.36 0.84 11.26
C HIS A 192 -13.28 0.81 12.49
N VAL A 193 -14.12 -0.21 12.54
CA VAL A 193 -14.98 -0.50 13.69
C VAL A 193 -14.81 -1.95 14.11
N CYS A 194 -14.98 -2.20 15.41
CA CYS A 194 -15.10 -3.55 15.94
C CYS A 194 -16.57 -3.99 15.94
N CYS A 195 -16.79 -5.29 16.16
CA CYS A 195 -18.05 -5.89 16.63
C CYS A 195 -19.33 -5.33 15.97
N THR A 196 -19.55 -5.64 14.70
CA THR A 196 -20.87 -5.46 14.07
C THR A 196 -21.52 -6.82 13.92
N SER A 197 -22.86 -6.88 13.88
CA SER A 197 -23.54 -8.15 13.58
C SER A 197 -23.20 -8.62 12.16
N ASN A 198 -23.27 -9.92 11.90
CA ASN A 198 -22.95 -10.51 10.59
C ASN A 198 -23.72 -9.90 9.41
N LYS A 199 -24.82 -9.18 9.69
CA LYS A 199 -25.64 -8.49 8.70
C LYS A 199 -25.07 -7.14 8.27
N PHE A 200 -24.22 -6.51 9.07
CA PHE A 200 -23.76 -5.14 8.85
C PHE A 200 -22.24 -5.06 8.83
N THR A 201 -21.70 -4.32 7.86
CA THR A 201 -20.27 -4.10 7.72
C THR A 201 -19.76 -2.88 8.47
N ASP A 202 -20.65 -2.00 8.95
CA ASP A 202 -20.32 -0.82 9.75
C ASP A 202 -21.24 -0.70 10.98
N ALA A 203 -20.76 0.02 11.99
CA ALA A 203 -21.44 0.24 13.24
C ALA A 203 -22.27 1.53 13.21
N ILE A 204 -23.21 1.63 14.14
CA ILE A 204 -23.95 2.87 14.39
C ILE A 204 -23.02 3.82 15.14
N ASP A 205 -22.99 5.05 14.67
CA ASP A 205 -22.28 6.15 15.30
C ASP A 205 -23.22 6.81 16.33
N GLU A 206 -22.79 6.88 17.59
CA GLU A 206 -23.61 7.40 18.68
C GLU A 206 -23.89 8.90 18.55
N GLU A 207 -23.02 9.65 17.89
CA GLU A 207 -23.19 11.09 17.72
C GLU A 207 -24.20 11.43 16.62
N THR A 208 -24.22 10.65 15.55
CA THR A 208 -25.05 10.90 14.36
C THR A 208 -26.24 9.97 14.22
N GLN A 209 -26.30 8.90 15.02
CA GLN A 209 -27.31 7.84 14.98
C GLN A 209 -27.38 7.12 13.62
N ASN A 210 -26.36 7.27 12.78
CA ASN A 210 -26.29 6.67 11.45
C ASN A 210 -25.29 5.51 11.42
N ARG A 211 -25.50 4.54 10.52
CA ARG A 211 -24.61 3.40 10.34
C ARG A 211 -23.41 3.75 9.45
N ASN A 212 -22.55 4.63 9.94
CA ASN A 212 -21.36 5.11 9.23
C ASN A 212 -20.20 5.44 10.19
N LEU A 213 -20.13 4.76 11.35
CA LEU A 213 -19.15 5.05 12.39
C LEU A 213 -17.71 4.99 11.86
N SER A 214 -17.37 3.98 11.05
CA SER A 214 -16.03 3.87 10.47
C SER A 214 -15.69 5.07 9.58
N VAL A 215 -16.68 5.60 8.83
CA VAL A 215 -16.53 6.78 7.99
C VAL A 215 -16.33 8.04 8.84
N ASN A 216 -17.14 8.21 9.90
CA ASN A 216 -17.09 9.38 10.75
C ASN A 216 -15.80 9.45 11.56
N ARG A 217 -15.28 8.31 12.04
CA ARG A 217 -13.94 8.22 12.66
C ARG A 217 -12.85 8.75 11.73
N ALA A 218 -12.83 8.28 10.49
CA ALA A 218 -11.87 8.74 9.49
C ALA A 218 -12.04 10.23 9.17
N LYS A 219 -13.30 10.69 9.04
CA LYS A 219 -13.65 12.08 8.77
C LYS A 219 -13.25 13.02 9.91
N ASN A 220 -13.38 12.61 11.17
CA ASN A 220 -12.99 13.44 12.32
C ASN A 220 -11.48 13.62 12.39
N VAL A 221 -10.69 12.60 12.05
CA VAL A 221 -9.23 12.73 11.91
C VAL A 221 -8.86 13.65 10.75
N PHE A 222 -9.53 13.51 9.60
CA PHE A 222 -9.36 14.41 8.46
C PHE A 222 -9.64 15.87 8.85
N ASN A 223 -10.76 16.12 9.53
CA ASN A 223 -11.15 17.45 9.97
C ASN A 223 -10.17 18.03 10.99
N TYR A 224 -9.62 17.20 11.87
CA TYR A 224 -8.60 17.58 12.83
C TYR A 224 -7.30 18.03 12.14
N PHE A 225 -6.78 17.26 11.19
CA PHE A 225 -5.59 17.70 10.45
C PHE A 225 -5.84 18.93 9.59
N ARG A 226 -7.04 19.04 9.00
CA ARG A 226 -7.46 20.24 8.27
C ARG A 226 -7.46 21.46 9.18
N SER A 227 -7.99 21.37 10.40
CA SER A 227 -7.99 22.49 11.35
C SER A 227 -6.58 22.86 11.84
N LYS A 228 -5.64 21.91 11.84
CA LYS A 228 -4.21 22.16 12.08
C LYS A 228 -3.47 22.76 10.88
N GLY A 229 -4.09 22.82 9.70
CA GLY A 229 -3.52 23.44 8.50
C GLY A 229 -2.94 22.46 7.46
N ILE A 230 -3.17 21.15 7.58
CA ILE A 230 -2.85 20.22 6.48
C ILE A 230 -3.86 20.43 5.35
N SER A 231 -3.36 20.67 4.15
CA SER A 231 -4.20 20.88 2.96
C SER A 231 -5.13 19.68 2.72
N PRO A 232 -6.45 19.91 2.53
CA PRO A 232 -7.40 18.86 2.16
C PRO A 232 -6.99 18.04 0.93
N TYR A 233 -6.28 18.63 -0.04
CA TYR A 233 -5.82 17.93 -1.25
C TYR A 233 -4.74 16.88 -0.98
N ARG A 234 -4.15 16.86 0.21
CA ARG A 234 -3.17 15.85 0.64
C ARG A 234 -3.82 14.65 1.32
N MET A 235 -5.12 14.72 1.60
CA MET A 235 -5.79 13.74 2.44
C MET A 235 -7.06 13.26 1.76
N THR A 236 -7.32 11.96 1.84
CA THR A 236 -8.65 11.38 1.61
C THR A 236 -9.06 10.62 2.87
N TYR A 237 -10.33 10.29 3.03
CA TYR A 237 -10.79 9.45 4.12
C TYR A 237 -11.85 8.48 3.64
N LYS A 238 -11.89 7.28 4.24
CA LYS A 238 -12.87 6.25 3.91
C LYS A 238 -13.13 5.33 5.10
N GLY A 239 -14.39 4.93 5.25
CA GLY A 239 -14.79 3.92 6.21
C GLY A 239 -14.58 2.51 5.67
N TYR A 240 -13.85 1.70 6.42
CA TYR A 240 -13.55 0.31 6.08
C TYR A 240 -14.42 -0.69 6.84
N GLY A 241 -15.18 -0.23 7.83
CA GLY A 241 -16.08 -1.08 8.58
C GLY A 241 -15.33 -2.09 9.46
N ASN A 242 -15.95 -3.26 9.67
CA ASN A 242 -15.38 -4.40 10.38
C ASN A 242 -14.62 -5.38 9.47
N ARG A 243 -14.34 -5.01 8.22
CA ARG A 243 -13.84 -5.92 7.18
C ARG A 243 -12.36 -6.29 7.32
N PHE A 244 -11.62 -5.57 8.16
CA PHE A 244 -10.18 -5.72 8.31
C PHE A 244 -9.78 -5.82 9.80
N PRO A 245 -10.25 -6.87 10.51
CA PRO A 245 -9.89 -7.06 11.90
C PRO A 245 -8.41 -7.40 12.05
N LEU A 246 -7.77 -6.90 13.10
CA LEU A 246 -6.35 -7.18 13.40
C LEU A 246 -6.16 -8.51 14.14
N GLY A 247 -7.23 -9.09 14.69
CA GLY A 247 -7.16 -10.32 15.48
C GLY A 247 -6.46 -10.14 16.83
N LYS A 248 -6.35 -8.89 17.32
CA LYS A 248 -5.67 -8.54 18.58
C LYS A 248 -6.62 -8.15 19.72
N GLY A 249 -7.92 -8.14 19.46
CA GLY A 249 -8.94 -7.64 20.38
C GLY A 249 -9.72 -6.45 19.79
N ASP A 250 -10.95 -6.26 20.26
CA ASP A 250 -11.89 -5.27 19.72
C ASP A 250 -11.38 -3.84 19.87
N GLU A 251 -10.61 -3.57 20.91
CA GLU A 251 -9.95 -2.29 21.16
C GLU A 251 -8.97 -1.88 20.08
N PHE A 252 -8.30 -2.85 19.45
CA PHE A 252 -7.41 -2.60 18.32
C PHE A 252 -8.16 -2.43 17.01
N ASP A 253 -9.43 -2.87 16.94
CA ASP A 253 -10.28 -2.69 15.77
C ASP A 253 -11.07 -1.38 15.76
N ARG A 254 -11.18 -0.69 16.90
CA ARG A 254 -11.66 0.69 17.01
C ARG A 254 -10.54 1.71 16.71
N ARG A 255 -10.07 1.73 15.47
CA ARG A 255 -8.87 2.48 15.08
C ARG A 255 -9.03 3.30 13.81
N VAL A 256 -8.00 4.09 13.54
CA VAL A 256 -7.70 4.64 12.22
C VAL A 256 -6.31 4.21 11.76
N GLU A 257 -6.14 4.12 10.45
CA GLU A 257 -4.85 3.83 9.79
C GLU A 257 -4.59 4.87 8.71
N PHE A 258 -3.32 5.16 8.44
CA PHE A 258 -2.93 6.02 7.33
C PHE A 258 -2.24 5.18 6.25
N MET A 259 -2.78 5.20 5.03
CA MET A 259 -2.16 4.58 3.87
C MET A 259 -1.50 5.67 3.02
N ILE A 260 -0.19 5.60 2.82
CA ILE A 260 0.52 6.57 1.98
C ILE A 260 0.18 6.32 0.52
N THR A 261 -0.38 7.32 -0.17
CA THR A 261 -0.84 7.19 -1.57
C THR A 261 0.08 7.88 -2.57
N LYS A 262 0.85 8.88 -2.13
CA LYS A 262 1.81 9.62 -2.97
C LYS A 262 2.90 10.29 -2.12
N LEU A 263 4.09 10.48 -2.69
CA LEU A 263 5.19 11.29 -2.17
C LEU A 263 5.53 12.43 -3.14
#